data_AF-M0DNP4-F1
#
_entry.id   AF-M0DNP4-F1
#
_cell.length_a   1.000
_cell.length_b   1.000
_cell.length_c   1.000
_cell.angle_alpha   90.00
_cell.angle_beta   90.00
_cell.angle_gamma   90.00
#
_symmetry.space_group_name_H-M   'P 1'
#
loop_
_entity.id
_entity.type
_entity.pdbx_description
1 polymer ?
#
loop_
_entity_poly.entity_id
_entity_poly.type
_entity_poly.pdbx_seq_one_letter_code
_entity_poly.pdbx_strand_id
1 'polypeptide(L)'
;MGDQVMAFASPVEGDESRVVVLVGTLEYRVDNLRQLHADQETMIVGGNGDMILASDNGSVNADDEVVSELGASRGETAFDRGDDEVTAYASTGDKDWVAVTTVPSEQAFAASDAVGTSVLMVIGAGLLSLVVVGLALSRQTVAPLRDLRDRAERMESGDLSVDLKTNRIDEIGRLYGSFGAMRDSLSNKIDEAETAQEAAETERERMAQRNERLQSTADDYGETMRKAADGDLTARMYTDADDEAMTAIAEEFNSMVAEIEQTYARLTAFADEVASASEQATTSAEEVAETASEVAGSVDEISRGAADQSESLTEVSDEMSDLSATIEEVASSSDQVADAAARTAEAGDRGQKAAKDAINEMEITEETVEEAVEAIHALDNEVSEVDQLIDRITEIAEQTNILALNANIEAARSAGEAGKGFEVVAEEIKALSDEVKDAAETAESRIDAIRRRMDESTAEVESTSEQIDDAATRVEAAVDDLEHIADLADETNDGVQEISDVTEEQAASTEEVVSMADEVAAISEETASEADTVAAAAEEQTTSLTEVSESVSSLSDRANRLSEMLEQFDTDVEATPAEAERDSPTPDPQPANPDSSDPGAGDYSPPGEVESD
;
A
#
# COMPACT_ATOMS: atom_id res chain seq x y z
N MET A 1 -94.90 -108.64 84.92
CA MET A 1 -94.23 -108.67 86.24
C MET A 1 -93.46 -107.36 86.28
N GLY A 2 -93.89 -106.42 87.13
CA GLY A 2 -93.22 -105.13 87.33
C GLY A 2 -93.09 -104.24 86.10
N ASP A 3 -94.18 -103.61 85.65
CA ASP A 3 -94.12 -102.49 84.70
C ASP A 3 -93.08 -101.45 85.16
N GLN A 4 -92.01 -101.26 84.38
CA GLN A 4 -91.17 -100.07 84.48
C GLN A 4 -92.01 -98.88 84.00
N VAL A 5 -92.57 -98.17 84.97
CA VAL A 5 -93.38 -96.97 84.75
C VAL A 5 -92.53 -95.72 84.91
N MET A 6 -92.76 -94.76 84.02
CA MET A 6 -92.24 -93.41 84.15
C MET A 6 -93.42 -92.49 84.53
N ALA A 7 -93.28 -91.73 85.62
CA ALA A 7 -94.31 -90.81 86.11
C ALA A 7 -93.89 -89.36 85.88
N PHE A 8 -94.78 -88.56 85.30
CA PHE A 8 -94.62 -87.12 85.12
C PHE A 8 -95.67 -86.38 85.95
N ALA A 9 -95.26 -85.35 86.71
CA ALA A 9 -96.14 -84.48 87.49
C ALA A 9 -96.05 -83.06 86.96
N SER A 10 -97.18 -82.43 86.64
CA SER A 10 -97.22 -81.04 86.15
C SER A 10 -98.40 -80.26 86.77
N PRO A 11 -98.18 -79.00 87.19
CA PRO A 11 -99.23 -78.15 87.75
C PRO A 11 -100.31 -77.79 86.70
N VAL A 12 -101.56 -77.60 87.14
CA VAL A 12 -102.70 -77.25 86.27
C VAL A 12 -102.80 -75.73 86.07
N GLU A 13 -102.78 -75.27 84.82
CA GLU A 13 -102.85 -73.84 84.50
C GLU A 13 -104.25 -73.27 84.82
N GLY A 14 -104.35 -72.47 85.88
CA GLY A 14 -105.57 -71.82 86.39
C GLY A 14 -106.01 -72.21 87.81
N ASP A 15 -105.43 -73.26 88.42
CA ASP A 15 -105.73 -73.71 89.79
C ASP A 15 -104.46 -74.13 90.53
N GLU A 16 -103.98 -73.29 91.46
CA GLU A 16 -102.76 -73.53 92.25
C GLU A 16 -102.88 -74.70 93.24
N SER A 17 -104.05 -75.33 93.38
CA SER A 17 -104.29 -76.40 94.35
C SER A 17 -104.27 -77.83 93.76
N ARG A 18 -103.97 -78.01 92.46
CA ARG A 18 -104.07 -79.31 91.76
C ARG A 18 -102.91 -79.60 90.79
N VAL A 19 -102.56 -80.90 90.68
CA VAL A 19 -101.50 -81.44 89.81
C VAL A 19 -102.04 -82.65 89.05
N VAL A 20 -101.71 -82.78 87.78
CA VAL A 20 -101.97 -84.00 86.99
C VAL A 20 -100.73 -84.87 86.99
N VAL A 21 -100.90 -86.14 87.36
CA VAL A 21 -99.86 -87.17 87.27
C VAL A 21 -100.20 -88.09 86.11
N LEU A 22 -99.26 -88.21 85.16
CA LEU A 22 -99.38 -89.10 84.02
C LEU A 22 -98.33 -90.21 84.17
N VAL A 23 -98.80 -91.44 84.27
CA VAL A 23 -97.98 -92.65 84.39
C VAL A 23 -98.03 -93.37 83.03
N GLY A 24 -96.88 -93.53 82.37
CA GLY A 24 -96.76 -94.29 81.13
C GLY A 24 -95.85 -95.51 81.30
N THR A 25 -96.26 -96.65 80.76
CA THR A 25 -95.47 -97.91 80.72
C THR A 25 -94.55 -97.93 79.51
N LEU A 26 -93.30 -98.38 79.68
CA LEU A 26 -92.27 -98.40 78.62
C LEU A 26 -92.36 -99.62 77.68
N GLU A 27 -93.20 -100.61 77.97
CA GLU A 27 -93.18 -101.95 77.35
C GLU A 27 -93.37 -101.90 75.82
N TYR A 28 -94.13 -100.93 75.30
CA TYR A 28 -94.38 -100.81 73.85
C TYR A 28 -93.19 -100.24 73.05
N ARG A 29 -92.19 -99.61 73.69
CA ARG A 29 -91.03 -99.05 72.98
C ARG A 29 -89.82 -99.98 72.94
N VAL A 30 -89.71 -100.94 73.85
CA VAL A 30 -88.58 -101.89 73.90
C VAL A 30 -88.66 -102.92 72.77
N ASP A 31 -89.86 -103.34 72.37
CA ASP A 31 -90.04 -104.35 71.30
C ASP A 31 -89.62 -103.83 69.90
N ASN A 32 -89.51 -102.51 69.71
CA ASN A 32 -88.98 -101.90 68.48
C ASN A 32 -87.44 -101.95 68.38
N LEU A 33 -86.72 -102.45 69.39
CA LEU A 33 -85.28 -102.70 69.29
C LEU A 33 -84.96 -104.04 68.59
N ARG A 34 -85.96 -104.85 68.22
CA ARG A 34 -85.77 -106.06 67.40
C ARG A 34 -85.83 -105.72 65.90
N GLN A 35 -84.67 -105.77 65.23
CA GLN A 35 -84.51 -105.58 63.77
C GLN A 35 -84.71 -106.88 62.95
N LEU A 36 -84.79 -106.75 61.62
CA LEU A 36 -85.07 -107.78 60.60
C LEU A 36 -84.03 -108.92 60.44
N HIS A 37 -83.00 -109.03 61.29
CA HIS A 37 -82.06 -110.14 61.29
C HIS A 37 -81.93 -110.72 62.71
N ALA A 38 -82.18 -112.03 62.85
CA ALA A 38 -82.55 -112.68 64.11
C ALA A 38 -81.41 -112.86 65.13
N ASP A 39 -80.15 -112.64 64.73
CA ASP A 39 -78.96 -113.00 65.52
C ASP A 39 -78.11 -111.76 65.88
N GLN A 40 -78.72 -110.58 65.99
CA GLN A 40 -78.09 -109.35 66.45
C GLN A 40 -78.74 -108.89 67.76
N GLU A 41 -77.94 -108.74 68.81
CA GLU A 41 -78.44 -108.31 70.12
C GLU A 41 -77.99 -106.88 70.43
N THR A 42 -78.81 -106.07 71.13
CA THR A 42 -78.46 -104.72 71.57
C THR A 42 -78.97 -104.48 72.98
N MET A 43 -78.08 -104.01 73.87
CA MET A 43 -78.36 -103.73 75.29
C MET A 43 -77.83 -102.35 75.69
N ILE A 44 -78.40 -101.74 76.74
CA ILE A 44 -77.93 -100.50 77.36
C ILE A 44 -77.44 -100.80 78.77
N VAL A 45 -76.17 -100.46 79.03
CA VAL A 45 -75.49 -100.67 80.32
C VAL A 45 -75.14 -99.30 80.92
N GLY A 46 -75.34 -99.15 82.23
CA GLY A 46 -75.00 -97.95 82.99
C GLY A 46 -73.54 -97.92 83.41
N GLY A 47 -73.02 -96.74 83.77
CA GLY A 47 -71.60 -96.49 84.05
C GLY A 47 -71.00 -97.26 85.23
N ASN A 48 -71.81 -98.02 85.97
CA ASN A 48 -71.40 -98.89 87.07
C ASN A 48 -71.36 -100.38 86.66
N GLY A 49 -71.62 -100.69 85.38
CA GLY A 49 -71.80 -102.06 84.88
C GLY A 49 -73.22 -102.62 85.02
N ASP A 50 -74.13 -101.88 85.67
CA ASP A 50 -75.52 -102.31 85.86
C ASP A 50 -76.32 -102.21 84.55
N MET A 51 -77.05 -103.27 84.20
CA MET A 51 -77.94 -103.29 83.04
C MET A 51 -79.12 -102.33 83.23
N ILE A 52 -79.29 -101.37 82.32
CA ILE A 52 -80.39 -100.40 82.32
C ILE A 52 -81.57 -100.96 81.52
N LEU A 53 -81.29 -101.50 80.35
CA LEU A 53 -82.30 -101.93 79.38
C LEU A 53 -81.74 -103.03 78.48
N ALA A 54 -82.45 -104.16 78.37
CA ALA A 54 -82.10 -105.27 77.49
C ALA A 54 -83.35 -105.81 76.77
N SER A 55 -83.14 -106.34 75.57
CA SER A 55 -84.20 -106.90 74.70
C SER A 55 -84.57 -108.35 75.08
N ASP A 56 -83.77 -109.01 75.92
CA ASP A 56 -84.05 -110.37 76.41
C ASP A 56 -83.66 -110.55 77.89
N ASN A 57 -84.25 -111.56 78.53
CA ASN A 57 -84.22 -111.81 79.97
C ASN A 57 -82.96 -112.59 80.44
N GLY A 58 -81.88 -112.58 79.65
CA GLY A 58 -80.63 -113.26 79.95
C GLY A 58 -79.72 -112.41 80.83
N SER A 59 -79.31 -112.93 81.99
CA SER A 59 -78.30 -112.25 82.83
C SER A 59 -76.91 -112.43 82.22
N VAL A 60 -76.43 -111.45 81.46
CA VAL A 60 -75.00 -111.32 81.15
C VAL A 60 -74.37 -110.58 82.33
N ASN A 61 -73.50 -111.26 83.06
CA ASN A 61 -72.64 -110.61 84.04
C ASN A 61 -71.60 -109.83 83.23
N ALA A 62 -71.65 -108.51 83.28
CA ALA A 62 -70.60 -107.69 82.70
C ALA A 62 -69.33 -107.90 83.55
N ASP A 63 -68.45 -108.80 83.09
CA ASP A 63 -67.13 -108.98 83.69
C ASP A 63 -66.34 -107.66 83.58
N ASP A 64 -65.43 -107.45 84.54
CA ASP A 64 -64.66 -106.20 84.81
C ASP A 64 -64.01 -105.55 83.57
N GLU A 65 -63.89 -106.25 82.44
CA GLU A 65 -63.30 -105.77 81.19
C GLU A 65 -64.17 -104.71 80.48
N VAL A 66 -65.51 -104.84 80.54
CA VAL A 66 -66.45 -103.86 79.94
C VAL A 66 -66.34 -102.51 80.64
N VAL A 67 -66.17 -102.51 81.96
CA VAL A 67 -65.96 -101.27 82.75
C VAL A 67 -64.59 -100.65 82.45
N SER A 68 -63.60 -101.46 82.08
CA SER A 68 -62.25 -100.98 81.75
C SER A 68 -62.18 -100.24 80.41
N GLU A 69 -62.87 -100.70 79.37
CA GLU A 69 -62.98 -99.96 78.10
C GLU A 69 -63.91 -98.73 78.23
N LEU A 70 -64.89 -98.77 79.13
CA LEU A 70 -65.75 -97.62 79.47
C LEU A 70 -64.99 -96.47 80.13
N GLY A 71 -63.89 -96.74 80.84
CA GLY A 71 -63.02 -95.70 81.39
C GLY A 71 -62.13 -95.01 80.35
N ALA A 72 -61.77 -95.72 79.28
CA ALA A 72 -60.82 -95.25 78.27
C ALA A 72 -61.47 -94.54 77.07
N SER A 73 -62.78 -94.72 76.84
CA SER A 73 -63.48 -94.26 75.63
C SER A 73 -64.69 -93.37 75.95
N ARG A 74 -64.46 -92.21 76.57
CA ARG A 74 -65.52 -91.20 76.75
C ARG A 74 -65.84 -90.49 75.43
N GLY A 75 -66.75 -91.08 74.64
CA GLY A 75 -67.62 -90.40 73.67
C GLY A 75 -67.68 -90.96 72.24
N GLU A 76 -66.72 -91.80 71.83
CA GLU A 76 -66.62 -92.33 70.45
C GLU A 76 -67.11 -93.77 70.35
N THR A 77 -67.66 -94.14 69.18
CA THR A 77 -67.97 -95.54 68.85
C THR A 77 -66.70 -96.36 68.73
N ALA A 78 -66.60 -97.45 69.49
CA ALA A 78 -65.52 -98.43 69.42
C ALA A 78 -66.06 -99.78 68.93
N PHE A 79 -65.25 -100.52 68.17
CA PHE A 79 -65.57 -101.87 67.72
C PHE A 79 -64.45 -102.80 68.11
N ASP A 80 -64.81 -103.90 68.78
CA ASP A 80 -63.89 -104.97 69.15
C ASP A 80 -64.23 -106.25 68.39
N ARG A 81 -63.20 -106.98 67.98
CA ARG A 81 -63.33 -108.23 67.23
C ARG A 81 -62.86 -109.37 68.14
N GLY A 82 -63.81 -110.07 68.72
CA GLY A 82 -63.58 -111.37 69.33
C GLY A 82 -63.52 -112.47 68.27
N ASP A 83 -62.99 -113.64 68.64
CA ASP A 83 -62.89 -114.79 67.73
C ASP A 83 -64.28 -115.26 67.23
N ASP A 84 -65.30 -115.20 68.09
CA ASP A 84 -66.64 -115.70 67.78
C ASP A 84 -67.68 -114.60 67.46
N GLU A 85 -67.48 -113.38 67.97
CA GLU A 85 -68.40 -112.27 67.78
C GLU A 85 -67.67 -110.93 67.54
N VAL A 86 -68.34 -110.06 66.80
CA VAL A 86 -67.93 -108.66 66.63
C VAL A 86 -68.85 -107.80 67.48
N THR A 87 -68.26 -107.01 68.39
CA THR A 87 -68.97 -106.16 69.35
C THR A 87 -68.76 -104.70 69.03
N ALA A 88 -69.83 -103.91 69.13
CA ALA A 88 -69.84 -102.46 68.90
C ALA A 88 -70.36 -101.72 70.13
N TYR A 89 -69.65 -100.66 70.56
CA TYR A 89 -70.00 -99.82 71.70
C TYR A 89 -70.32 -98.39 71.23
N ALA A 90 -71.39 -97.76 71.74
CA ALA A 90 -71.76 -96.39 71.42
C ALA A 90 -72.31 -95.61 72.64
N SER A 91 -71.78 -94.41 72.90
CA SER A 91 -72.25 -93.53 74.00
C SER A 91 -73.59 -92.85 73.67
N THR A 92 -74.48 -92.72 74.67
CA THR A 92 -75.87 -92.25 74.48
C THR A 92 -76.15 -90.80 74.90
N GLY A 93 -75.12 -89.99 75.20
CA GLY A 93 -75.28 -88.56 75.56
C GLY A 93 -75.18 -88.30 77.06
N ASP A 94 -75.74 -87.18 77.57
CA ASP A 94 -75.47 -86.54 78.89
C ASP A 94 -75.64 -87.41 80.17
N LYS A 95 -75.96 -88.70 80.07
CA LYS A 95 -75.96 -89.66 81.19
C LYS A 95 -74.99 -90.80 80.88
N ASP A 96 -74.23 -91.28 81.87
CA ASP A 96 -73.20 -92.34 81.73
C ASP A 96 -73.80 -93.71 81.33
N TRP A 97 -74.43 -93.84 80.16
CA TRP A 97 -75.04 -95.06 79.60
C TRP A 97 -74.45 -95.36 78.22
N VAL A 98 -74.15 -96.64 77.96
CA VAL A 98 -73.57 -97.11 76.69
C VAL A 98 -74.43 -98.21 76.07
N ALA A 99 -74.69 -98.07 74.78
CA ALA A 99 -75.34 -99.09 73.95
C ALA A 99 -74.28 -100.06 73.43
N VAL A 100 -74.50 -101.35 73.62
CA VAL A 100 -73.62 -102.44 73.18
C VAL A 100 -74.40 -103.33 72.21
N THR A 101 -73.82 -103.60 71.04
CA THR A 101 -74.39 -104.48 70.01
C THR A 101 -73.40 -105.58 69.63
N THR A 102 -73.84 -106.84 69.60
CA THR A 102 -73.03 -108.00 69.20
C THR A 102 -73.60 -108.70 67.95
N VAL A 103 -72.72 -109.18 67.06
CA VAL A 103 -73.07 -109.98 65.86
C VAL A 103 -72.05 -111.13 65.67
N PRO A 104 -72.48 -112.39 65.45
CA PRO A 104 -71.56 -113.53 65.21
C PRO A 104 -70.74 -113.43 63.92
N SER A 105 -69.46 -113.82 63.99
CA SER A 105 -68.46 -113.69 62.89
C SER A 105 -68.86 -114.40 61.58
N GLU A 106 -69.60 -115.51 61.64
CA GLU A 106 -69.98 -116.32 60.47
C GLU A 106 -70.95 -115.59 59.51
N GLN A 107 -71.76 -114.65 60.00
CA GLN A 107 -72.70 -113.90 59.16
C GLN A 107 -72.10 -112.62 58.57
N ALA A 108 -71.07 -112.06 59.21
CA ALA A 108 -70.42 -110.83 58.75
C ALA A 108 -69.64 -111.00 57.42
N PHE A 109 -69.29 -112.23 57.01
CA PHE A 109 -68.45 -112.52 55.83
C PHE A 109 -68.95 -113.66 54.90
N ALA A 110 -70.23 -114.05 54.97
CA ALA A 110 -70.77 -115.29 54.39
C ALA A 110 -70.85 -115.42 52.83
N ALA A 111 -70.34 -114.48 52.03
CA ALA A 111 -70.50 -114.49 50.56
C ALA A 111 -69.18 -114.56 49.75
N SER A 112 -68.06 -115.00 50.36
CA SER A 112 -66.75 -115.03 49.69
C SER A 112 -66.37 -116.36 49.01
N ASP A 113 -67.08 -117.47 49.25
CA ASP A 113 -66.59 -118.81 48.85
C ASP A 113 -67.19 -119.37 47.54
N ALA A 114 -68.30 -118.82 47.03
CA ALA A 114 -68.97 -119.36 45.82
C ALA A 114 -68.39 -118.86 44.48
N VAL A 115 -67.42 -117.93 44.49
CA VAL A 115 -66.86 -117.32 43.26
C VAL A 115 -65.66 -118.11 42.69
N GLY A 116 -65.01 -118.97 43.48
CA GLY A 116 -63.76 -119.63 43.09
C GLY A 116 -63.88 -120.69 41.97
N THR A 117 -64.96 -121.47 41.94
CA THR A 117 -65.03 -122.66 41.06
C THR A 117 -65.51 -122.35 39.63
N SER A 118 -66.26 -121.27 39.42
CA SER A 118 -66.75 -120.87 38.08
C SER A 118 -65.68 -120.16 37.23
N VAL A 119 -64.66 -119.55 37.86
CA VAL A 119 -63.59 -118.83 37.15
C VAL A 119 -62.60 -119.78 36.46
N LEU A 120 -62.32 -120.95 37.05
CA LEU A 120 -61.34 -121.89 36.50
C LEU A 120 -61.80 -122.60 35.21
N MET A 121 -63.10 -122.85 35.02
CA MET A 121 -63.61 -123.42 33.76
C MET A 121 -63.55 -122.43 32.58
N VAL A 122 -63.71 -121.12 32.83
CA VAL A 122 -63.62 -120.09 31.78
C VAL A 122 -62.17 -119.85 31.35
N ILE A 123 -61.21 -119.92 32.29
CA ILE A 123 -59.77 -119.79 32.00
C ILE A 123 -59.27 -120.96 31.13
N GLY A 124 -59.74 -122.19 31.39
CA GLY A 124 -59.37 -123.37 30.61
C GLY A 124 -59.80 -123.31 29.14
N ALA A 125 -61.00 -122.78 28.86
CA ALA A 125 -61.47 -122.57 27.48
C ALA A 125 -60.75 -121.41 26.78
N GLY A 126 -60.34 -120.37 27.52
CA GLY A 126 -59.59 -119.22 27.00
C GLY A 126 -58.13 -119.50 26.65
N LEU A 127 -57.46 -120.39 27.39
CA LEU A 127 -56.05 -120.73 27.10
C LEU A 127 -55.91 -121.54 25.80
N LEU A 128 -56.91 -122.33 25.44
CA LEU A 128 -56.88 -123.15 24.23
C LEU A 128 -57.14 -122.31 22.95
N SER A 129 -57.87 -121.20 23.05
CA SER A 129 -58.04 -120.24 21.94
C SER A 129 -56.80 -119.33 21.76
N LEU A 130 -56.10 -118.99 22.83
CA LEU A 130 -54.86 -118.18 22.79
C LEU A 130 -53.70 -118.86 22.04
N VAL A 131 -53.57 -120.18 22.10
CA VAL A 131 -52.51 -120.91 21.40
C VAL A 131 -52.70 -120.88 19.87
N VAL A 132 -53.94 -120.92 19.39
CA VAL A 132 -54.26 -120.84 17.95
C VAL A 132 -54.01 -119.42 17.40
N VAL A 133 -54.34 -118.39 18.17
CA VAL A 133 -54.09 -116.98 17.79
C VAL A 133 -52.59 -116.63 17.83
N GLY A 134 -51.82 -117.19 18.79
CA GLY A 134 -50.37 -116.95 18.90
C GLY A 134 -49.58 -117.44 17.68
N LEU A 135 -49.95 -118.58 17.10
CA LEU A 135 -49.30 -119.11 15.89
C LEU A 135 -49.59 -118.27 14.64
N ALA A 136 -50.77 -117.63 14.55
CA ALA A 136 -51.13 -116.76 13.43
C ALA A 136 -50.37 -115.41 13.48
N LEU A 137 -50.30 -114.78 14.65
CA LEU A 137 -49.59 -113.49 14.85
C LEU A 137 -48.08 -113.58 14.61
N SER A 138 -47.45 -114.72 14.96
CA SER A 138 -46.00 -114.92 14.76
C SER A 138 -45.59 -114.92 13.29
N ARG A 139 -46.40 -115.49 12.39
CA ARG A 139 -46.05 -115.58 10.96
C ARG A 139 -46.49 -114.35 10.16
N GLN A 140 -47.58 -113.69 10.56
CA GLN A 140 -48.18 -112.63 9.75
C GLN A 140 -47.74 -111.20 10.13
N THR A 141 -47.25 -110.98 11.37
CA THR A 141 -46.95 -109.61 11.86
C THR A 141 -45.50 -109.42 12.33
N VAL A 142 -44.94 -110.38 13.08
CA VAL A 142 -43.64 -110.19 13.76
C VAL A 142 -42.43 -110.28 12.81
N ALA A 143 -42.41 -111.25 11.90
CA ALA A 143 -41.26 -111.49 11.04
C ALA A 143 -40.95 -110.30 10.08
N PRO A 144 -41.93 -109.69 9.39
CA PRO A 144 -41.66 -108.54 8.52
C PRO A 144 -41.29 -107.25 9.27
N LEU A 145 -41.71 -107.09 10.53
CA LEU A 145 -41.35 -105.92 11.36
C LEU A 145 -39.89 -105.99 11.84
N ARG A 146 -39.37 -107.20 12.12
CA ARG A 146 -37.94 -107.39 12.40
C ARG A 146 -37.07 -107.09 11.18
N ASP A 147 -37.49 -107.52 9.99
CA ASP A 147 -36.74 -107.24 8.75
C ASP A 147 -36.67 -105.73 8.43
N LEU A 148 -37.76 -104.98 8.65
CA LEU A 148 -37.74 -103.52 8.47
C LEU A 148 -36.83 -102.81 9.50
N ARG A 149 -36.83 -103.28 10.76
CA ARG A 149 -35.94 -102.76 11.80
C ARG A 149 -34.47 -102.93 11.42
N ASP A 150 -34.09 -104.14 11.01
CA ASP A 150 -32.69 -104.45 10.67
C ASP A 150 -32.21 -103.65 9.44
N ARG A 151 -33.11 -103.36 8.49
CA ARG A 151 -32.81 -102.47 7.36
C ARG A 151 -32.65 -101.00 7.77
N ALA A 152 -33.45 -100.52 8.73
CA ALA A 152 -33.29 -99.18 9.29
C ALA A 152 -31.97 -99.01 10.07
N GLU A 153 -31.55 -100.04 10.81
CA GLU A 153 -30.28 -100.07 11.55
C GLU A 153 -29.06 -100.01 10.58
N ARG A 154 -29.18 -100.58 9.38
CA ARG A 154 -28.17 -100.43 8.31
C ARG A 154 -28.10 -99.00 7.74
N MET A 155 -29.24 -98.33 7.58
CA MET A 155 -29.26 -96.92 7.16
C MET A 155 -28.60 -96.01 8.21
N GLU A 156 -28.80 -96.29 9.50
CA GLU A 156 -28.13 -95.58 10.60
C GLU A 156 -26.60 -95.75 10.53
N SER A 157 -26.13 -96.94 10.14
CA SER A 157 -24.69 -97.22 9.97
C SER A 157 -24.05 -96.63 8.70
N GLY A 158 -24.77 -95.80 7.94
CA GLY A 158 -24.26 -95.12 6.75
C GLY A 158 -24.44 -95.88 5.43
N ASP A 159 -25.05 -97.07 5.45
CA ASP A 159 -25.37 -97.84 4.26
C ASP A 159 -26.75 -97.46 3.71
N LEU A 160 -26.78 -96.43 2.86
CA LEU A 160 -28.00 -96.00 2.16
C LEU A 160 -28.33 -96.86 0.92
N SER A 161 -27.59 -97.94 0.65
CA SER A 161 -27.85 -98.82 -0.51
C SER A 161 -28.93 -99.89 -0.25
N VAL A 162 -29.51 -99.91 0.95
CA VAL A 162 -30.54 -100.89 1.33
C VAL A 162 -31.82 -100.78 0.49
N ASP A 163 -32.30 -101.93 0.00
CA ASP A 163 -33.57 -102.02 -0.72
C ASP A 163 -34.74 -102.03 0.27
N LEU A 164 -35.64 -101.05 0.15
CA LEU A 164 -36.82 -100.90 1.00
C LEU A 164 -38.12 -101.24 0.24
N LYS A 165 -38.03 -102.03 -0.83
CA LYS A 165 -39.20 -102.51 -1.58
C LYS A 165 -39.92 -103.66 -0.87
N THR A 166 -41.24 -103.61 -0.85
CA THR A 166 -42.12 -104.67 -0.33
C THR A 166 -43.38 -104.81 -1.19
N ASN A 167 -43.89 -106.04 -1.32
CA ASN A 167 -45.15 -106.34 -2.03
C ASN A 167 -46.38 -106.25 -1.10
N ARG A 168 -46.20 -105.75 0.13
CA ARG A 168 -47.28 -105.56 1.11
C ARG A 168 -48.00 -104.25 0.87
N ILE A 169 -49.33 -104.31 0.91
CA ILE A 169 -50.24 -103.18 0.69
C ILE A 169 -50.92 -102.69 1.99
N ASP A 170 -50.42 -103.12 3.14
CA ASP A 170 -50.97 -102.82 4.47
C ASP A 170 -50.13 -101.77 5.22
N GLU A 171 -50.40 -101.61 6.52
CA GLU A 171 -49.78 -100.61 7.39
C GLU A 171 -48.24 -100.68 7.44
N ILE A 172 -47.63 -101.88 7.36
CA ILE A 172 -46.16 -101.95 7.33
C ILE A 172 -45.61 -101.85 5.91
N GLY A 173 -46.42 -102.14 4.87
CA GLY A 173 -46.13 -101.69 3.51
C GLY A 173 -45.90 -100.18 3.41
N ARG A 174 -46.77 -99.38 4.06
CA ARG A 174 -46.57 -97.92 4.19
C ARG A 174 -45.29 -97.57 4.95
N LEU A 175 -44.93 -98.32 5.98
CA LEU A 175 -43.72 -98.07 6.77
C LEU A 175 -42.43 -98.28 5.95
N TYR A 176 -42.37 -99.34 5.12
CA TYR A 176 -41.27 -99.51 4.14
C TYR A 176 -41.18 -98.32 3.17
N GLY A 177 -42.33 -97.81 2.71
CA GLY A 177 -42.39 -96.62 1.85
C GLY A 177 -41.86 -95.34 2.52
N SER A 178 -42.21 -95.09 3.79
CA SER A 178 -41.72 -93.92 4.54
C SER A 178 -40.22 -93.97 4.82
N PHE A 179 -39.68 -95.14 5.18
CA PHE A 179 -38.23 -95.30 5.34
C PHE A 179 -37.50 -95.17 4.00
N GLY A 180 -38.10 -95.62 2.89
CA GLY A 180 -37.57 -95.44 1.54
C GLY A 180 -37.39 -93.96 1.16
N ALA A 181 -38.41 -93.14 1.42
CA ALA A 181 -38.36 -91.70 1.15
C ALA A 181 -37.31 -90.97 2.02
N MET A 182 -37.14 -91.39 3.28
CA MET A 182 -36.10 -90.83 4.16
C MET A 182 -34.68 -91.16 3.65
N ARG A 183 -34.45 -92.40 3.20
CA ARG A 183 -33.19 -92.85 2.58
C ARG A 183 -32.85 -92.03 1.33
N ASP A 184 -33.83 -91.81 0.45
CA ASP A 184 -33.65 -91.01 -0.77
C ASP A 184 -33.30 -89.55 -0.45
N SER A 185 -33.95 -88.96 0.55
CA SER A 185 -33.65 -87.59 1.00
C SER A 185 -32.28 -87.44 1.65
N LEU A 186 -31.79 -88.46 2.37
CA LEU A 186 -30.44 -88.45 2.93
C LEU A 186 -29.37 -88.56 1.84
N SER A 187 -29.59 -89.40 0.82
CA SER A 187 -28.66 -89.55 -0.31
C SER A 187 -28.48 -88.24 -1.07
N ASN A 188 -29.58 -87.57 -1.44
CA ASN A 188 -29.51 -86.29 -2.17
C ASN A 188 -28.77 -85.20 -1.38
N LYS A 189 -28.92 -85.14 -0.05
CA LYS A 189 -28.22 -84.15 0.78
C LYS A 189 -26.72 -84.38 0.87
N ILE A 190 -26.27 -85.64 0.74
CA ILE A 190 -24.85 -85.98 0.75
C ILE A 190 -24.21 -85.58 -0.58
N ASP A 191 -24.87 -85.88 -1.71
CA ASP A 191 -24.38 -85.50 -3.05
C ASP A 191 -24.29 -83.96 -3.21
N GLU A 192 -25.26 -83.23 -2.66
CA GLU A 192 -25.27 -81.76 -2.67
C GLU A 192 -24.15 -81.15 -1.80
N ALA A 193 -23.76 -81.82 -0.71
CA ALA A 193 -22.66 -81.40 0.16
C ALA A 193 -21.28 -81.63 -0.44
N GLU A 194 -21.05 -82.76 -1.15
CA GLU A 194 -19.76 -83.04 -1.81
C GLU A 194 -19.48 -82.05 -2.95
N THR A 195 -20.51 -81.74 -3.76
CA THR A 195 -20.36 -80.80 -4.89
C THR A 195 -20.11 -79.36 -4.42
N ALA A 196 -20.70 -78.96 -3.28
CA ALA A 196 -20.45 -77.65 -2.67
C ALA A 196 -19.04 -77.52 -2.07
N GLN A 197 -18.46 -78.62 -1.59
CA GLN A 197 -17.13 -78.63 -1.00
C GLN A 197 -16.01 -78.47 -2.05
N GLU A 198 -16.10 -79.17 -3.20
CA GLU A 198 -15.12 -79.02 -4.30
C GLU A 198 -15.14 -77.61 -4.92
N ALA A 199 -16.32 -77.00 -5.07
CA ALA A 199 -16.44 -75.62 -5.55
C ALA A 199 -15.82 -74.60 -4.58
N ALA A 200 -15.99 -74.80 -3.28
CA ALA A 200 -15.42 -73.93 -2.25
C ALA A 200 -13.90 -74.05 -2.14
N GLU A 201 -13.32 -75.24 -2.37
CA GLU A 201 -11.87 -75.45 -2.35
C GLU A 201 -11.19 -74.82 -3.56
N THR A 202 -11.77 -74.97 -4.76
CA THR A 202 -11.28 -74.31 -5.98
C THR A 202 -11.36 -72.78 -5.87
N GLU A 203 -12.43 -72.24 -5.25
CA GLU A 203 -12.57 -70.81 -5.04
C GLU A 203 -11.60 -70.27 -3.97
N ARG A 204 -11.31 -71.05 -2.92
CA ARG A 204 -10.28 -70.69 -1.93
C ARG A 204 -8.89 -70.62 -2.55
N GLU A 205 -8.52 -71.56 -3.42
CA GLU A 205 -7.23 -71.54 -4.10
C GLU A 205 -7.10 -70.34 -5.05
N ARG A 206 -8.17 -69.99 -5.79
CA ARG A 206 -8.19 -68.77 -6.63
C ARG A 206 -8.09 -67.49 -5.82
N MET A 207 -8.83 -67.40 -4.70
CA MET A 207 -8.77 -66.26 -3.80
C MET A 207 -7.41 -66.14 -3.11
N ALA A 208 -6.77 -67.25 -2.76
CA ALA A 208 -5.42 -67.25 -2.19
C ALA A 208 -4.38 -66.75 -3.20
N GLN A 209 -4.40 -67.23 -4.44
CA GLN A 209 -3.50 -66.77 -5.50
C GLN A 209 -3.73 -65.29 -5.86
N ARG A 210 -5.00 -64.85 -5.91
CA ARG A 210 -5.34 -63.44 -6.12
C ARG A 210 -4.85 -62.57 -4.97
N ASN A 211 -5.06 -62.98 -3.72
CA ASN A 211 -4.58 -62.25 -2.55
C ASN A 211 -3.05 -62.20 -2.48
N GLU A 212 -2.35 -63.28 -2.83
CA GLU A 212 -0.88 -63.31 -2.87
C GLU A 212 -0.33 -62.36 -3.95
N ARG A 213 -0.93 -62.32 -5.14
CA ARG A 213 -0.56 -61.34 -6.18
C ARG A 213 -0.90 -59.92 -5.78
N LEU A 214 -2.09 -59.69 -5.21
CA LEU A 214 -2.46 -58.38 -4.66
C LEU A 214 -1.47 -57.91 -3.59
N GLN A 215 -1.02 -58.81 -2.72
CA GLN A 215 -0.03 -58.51 -1.69
C GLN A 215 1.33 -58.18 -2.32
N SER A 216 1.80 -58.97 -3.30
CA SER A 216 3.06 -58.68 -4.01
C SER A 216 3.01 -57.34 -4.75
N THR A 217 1.93 -57.06 -5.49
CA THR A 217 1.75 -55.77 -6.17
C THR A 217 1.65 -54.61 -5.17
N ALA A 218 1.00 -54.82 -4.02
CA ALA A 218 0.93 -53.83 -2.96
C ALA A 218 2.31 -53.58 -2.30
N ASP A 219 3.14 -54.62 -2.15
CA ASP A 219 4.51 -54.48 -1.63
C ASP A 219 5.40 -53.71 -2.63
N ASP A 220 5.30 -54.01 -3.93
CA ASP A 220 6.00 -53.29 -5.00
C ASP A 220 5.56 -51.82 -5.08
N TYR A 221 4.25 -51.55 -5.02
CA TYR A 221 3.73 -50.19 -4.95
C TYR A 221 4.20 -49.48 -3.68
N GLY A 222 4.24 -50.19 -2.55
CA GLY A 222 4.78 -49.68 -1.29
C GLY A 222 6.27 -49.32 -1.39
N GLU A 223 7.05 -50.03 -2.21
CA GLU A 223 8.44 -49.68 -2.50
C GLU A 223 8.57 -48.45 -3.40
N THR A 224 7.80 -48.37 -4.48
CA THR A 224 7.78 -47.18 -5.35
C THR A 224 7.32 -45.93 -4.58
N MET A 225 6.31 -46.05 -3.73
CA MET A 225 5.87 -44.95 -2.84
C MET A 225 6.98 -44.53 -1.88
N ARG A 226 7.79 -45.46 -1.35
CA ARG A 226 8.93 -45.15 -0.50
C ARG A 226 10.01 -44.38 -1.27
N LYS A 227 10.36 -44.83 -2.47
CA LYS A 227 11.31 -44.12 -3.35
C LYS A 227 10.85 -42.68 -3.63
N ALA A 228 9.59 -42.51 -4.02
CA ALA A 228 9.01 -41.18 -4.23
C ALA A 228 8.97 -40.31 -2.96
N ALA A 229 8.70 -40.92 -1.79
CA ALA A 229 8.72 -40.21 -0.51
C ALA A 229 10.15 -39.81 -0.07
N ASP A 230 11.16 -40.58 -0.47
CA ASP A 230 12.58 -40.31 -0.19
C ASP A 230 13.20 -39.32 -1.19
N GLY A 231 12.45 -38.84 -2.18
CA GLY A 231 12.86 -37.81 -3.13
C GLY A 231 13.08 -38.28 -4.56
N ASP A 232 12.99 -39.58 -4.84
CA ASP A 232 13.07 -40.14 -6.20
C ASP A 232 11.72 -40.02 -6.91
N LEU A 233 11.49 -38.86 -7.52
CA LEU A 233 10.28 -38.59 -8.29
C LEU A 233 10.30 -39.27 -9.66
N THR A 234 11.40 -39.88 -10.09
CA THR A 234 11.46 -40.68 -11.33
C THR A 234 10.75 -42.04 -11.19
N ALA A 235 10.53 -42.48 -9.95
CA ALA A 235 9.91 -43.75 -9.64
C ALA A 235 8.47 -43.84 -10.19
N ARG A 236 8.18 -44.89 -10.97
CA ARG A 236 6.85 -45.17 -11.55
C ARG A 236 6.31 -46.51 -11.10
N MET A 237 5.01 -46.57 -10.86
CA MET A 237 4.29 -47.81 -10.61
C MET A 237 3.97 -48.53 -11.91
N TYR A 238 4.02 -49.86 -11.85
CA TYR A 238 3.66 -50.73 -12.96
C TYR A 238 2.13 -50.78 -13.11
N THR A 239 1.61 -50.45 -14.30
CA THR A 239 0.17 -50.27 -14.59
C THR A 239 -0.50 -51.51 -15.19
N ASP A 240 0.25 -52.57 -15.47
CA ASP A 240 -0.28 -53.82 -16.04
C ASP A 240 -0.48 -54.86 -14.92
N ALA A 241 -1.26 -54.48 -13.89
CA ALA A 241 -1.60 -55.35 -12.78
C ALA A 241 -2.81 -56.24 -13.11
N ASP A 242 -2.83 -57.46 -12.56
CA ASP A 242 -3.95 -58.41 -12.72
C ASP A 242 -5.28 -57.91 -12.12
N ASP A 243 -5.25 -56.86 -11.28
CA ASP A 243 -6.42 -56.30 -10.60
C ASP A 243 -6.64 -54.83 -11.04
N GLU A 244 -7.85 -54.56 -11.55
CA GLU A 244 -8.25 -53.25 -12.08
C GLU A 244 -8.13 -52.12 -11.04
N ALA A 245 -8.34 -52.41 -9.75
CA ALA A 245 -8.17 -51.42 -8.69
C ALA A 245 -6.69 -51.08 -8.46
N MET A 246 -5.79 -52.06 -8.61
CA MET A 246 -4.34 -51.81 -8.52
C MET A 246 -3.85 -51.01 -9.74
N THR A 247 -4.29 -51.34 -10.95
CA THR A 247 -4.00 -50.54 -12.14
C THR A 247 -4.43 -49.09 -12.00
N ALA A 248 -5.66 -48.84 -11.52
CA ALA A 248 -6.15 -47.49 -11.28
C ALA A 248 -5.28 -46.74 -10.24
N ILE A 249 -4.86 -47.41 -9.16
CA ILE A 249 -3.95 -46.81 -8.17
C ILE A 249 -2.60 -46.43 -8.79
N ALA A 250 -2.02 -47.30 -9.64
CA ALA A 250 -0.76 -47.00 -10.32
C ALA A 250 -0.89 -45.82 -11.30
N GLU A 251 -1.97 -45.75 -12.06
CA GLU A 251 -2.22 -44.65 -13.00
C GLU A 251 -2.39 -43.31 -12.25
N GLU A 252 -3.21 -43.27 -11.20
CA GLU A 252 -3.41 -42.07 -10.37
C GLU A 252 -2.11 -41.65 -9.65
N PHE A 253 -1.36 -42.61 -9.10
CA PHE A 253 -0.06 -42.33 -8.48
C PHE A 253 0.94 -41.77 -9.50
N ASN A 254 1.08 -42.41 -10.66
CA ASN A 254 1.99 -41.95 -11.71
C ASN A 254 1.60 -40.54 -12.21
N SER A 255 0.30 -40.24 -12.34
CA SER A 255 -0.18 -38.90 -12.70
C SER A 255 0.17 -37.88 -11.62
N MET A 256 -0.05 -38.20 -10.35
CA MET A 256 0.32 -37.34 -9.23
C MET A 256 1.83 -37.05 -9.21
N VAL A 257 2.68 -38.08 -9.37
CA VAL A 257 4.13 -37.89 -9.40
C VAL A 257 4.57 -37.05 -10.61
N ALA A 258 3.96 -37.27 -11.79
CA ALA A 258 4.22 -36.44 -12.98
C ALA A 258 3.81 -34.97 -12.80
N GLU A 259 2.73 -34.68 -12.07
CA GLU A 259 2.34 -33.31 -11.71
C GLU A 259 3.33 -32.67 -10.72
N ILE A 260 3.85 -33.45 -9.77
CA ILE A 260 4.87 -33.01 -8.81
C ILE A 260 6.18 -32.71 -9.55
N GLU A 261 6.65 -33.58 -10.45
CA GLU A 261 7.84 -33.33 -11.30
C GLU A 261 7.69 -32.06 -12.14
N GLN A 262 6.52 -31.83 -12.76
CA GLN A 262 6.27 -30.61 -13.53
C GLN A 262 6.23 -29.36 -12.63
N THR A 263 5.77 -29.50 -11.39
CA THR A 263 5.77 -28.39 -10.42
C THR A 263 7.21 -28.09 -9.99
N TYR A 264 7.99 -29.14 -9.75
CA TYR A 264 9.41 -29.05 -9.44
C TYR A 264 10.20 -28.34 -10.56
N ALA A 265 10.06 -28.79 -11.81
CA ALA A 265 10.72 -28.17 -12.95
C ALA A 265 10.35 -26.69 -13.11
N ARG A 266 9.09 -26.32 -12.84
CA ARG A 266 8.63 -24.92 -12.81
C ARG A 266 9.25 -24.12 -11.67
N LEU A 267 9.40 -24.72 -10.48
CA LEU A 267 10.03 -24.05 -9.33
C LEU A 267 11.54 -23.85 -9.55
N THR A 268 12.24 -24.80 -10.16
CA THR A 268 13.66 -24.65 -10.52
C THR A 268 13.84 -23.54 -11.55
N ALA A 269 13.06 -23.56 -12.64
CA ALA A 269 13.10 -22.52 -13.65
C ALA A 269 12.79 -21.13 -13.07
N PHE A 270 11.82 -21.04 -12.16
CA PHE A 270 11.50 -19.79 -11.45
C PHE A 270 12.65 -19.33 -10.52
N ALA A 271 13.30 -20.25 -9.81
CA ALA A 271 14.45 -19.92 -8.97
C ALA A 271 15.62 -19.37 -9.80
N ASP A 272 15.92 -20.00 -10.94
CA ASP A 272 16.96 -19.54 -11.87
C ASP A 272 16.61 -18.17 -12.49
N GLU A 273 15.36 -17.95 -12.88
CA GLU A 273 14.87 -16.66 -13.37
C GLU A 273 15.04 -15.56 -12.31
N VAL A 274 14.65 -15.83 -11.05
CA VAL A 274 14.81 -14.87 -9.95
C VAL A 274 16.30 -14.60 -9.67
N ALA A 275 17.16 -15.61 -9.72
CA ALA A 275 18.60 -15.43 -9.52
C ALA A 275 19.20 -14.54 -10.62
N SER A 276 18.89 -14.82 -11.89
CA SER A 276 19.37 -14.02 -13.02
C SER A 276 18.82 -12.59 -13.02
N ALA A 277 17.53 -12.41 -12.70
CA ALA A 277 16.93 -11.09 -12.55
C ALA A 277 17.57 -10.29 -11.40
N SER A 278 17.93 -10.98 -10.30
CA SER A 278 18.61 -10.35 -9.16
C SER A 278 20.04 -9.92 -9.50
N GLU A 279 20.79 -10.72 -10.26
CA GLU A 279 22.11 -10.31 -10.77
C GLU A 279 22.01 -9.06 -11.66
N GLN A 280 21.06 -9.05 -12.60
CA GLN A 280 20.83 -7.89 -13.46
C GLN A 280 20.45 -6.64 -12.66
N ALA A 281 19.54 -6.79 -11.69
CA ALA A 281 19.13 -5.68 -10.83
C ALA A 281 20.28 -5.14 -9.98
N THR A 282 21.21 -5.99 -9.55
CA THR A 282 22.43 -5.57 -8.81
C THR A 282 23.32 -4.72 -9.69
N THR A 283 23.62 -5.17 -10.92
CA THR A 283 24.42 -4.39 -11.88
C THR A 283 23.78 -3.04 -12.17
N SER A 284 22.46 -3.01 -12.42
CA SER A 284 21.75 -1.74 -12.64
C SER A 284 21.78 -0.82 -11.43
N ALA A 285 21.69 -1.35 -10.20
CA ALA A 285 21.80 -0.54 -9.00
C ALA A 285 23.20 0.08 -8.84
N GLU A 286 24.26 -0.66 -9.18
CA GLU A 286 25.65 -0.16 -9.20
C GLU A 286 25.84 0.96 -10.23
N GLU A 287 25.32 0.80 -11.46
CA GLU A 287 25.38 1.82 -12.52
C GLU A 287 24.66 3.12 -12.12
N VAL A 288 23.48 3.00 -11.50
CA VAL A 288 22.73 4.19 -11.03
C VAL A 288 23.48 4.86 -9.86
N ALA A 289 24.15 4.08 -8.99
CA ALA A 289 24.93 4.64 -7.88
C ALA A 289 26.16 5.40 -8.37
N GLU A 290 26.84 4.89 -9.40
CA GLU A 290 27.94 5.59 -10.08
C GLU A 290 27.43 6.91 -10.70
N THR A 291 26.34 6.86 -11.45
CA THR A 291 25.72 8.05 -12.06
C THR A 291 25.31 9.09 -11.02
N ALA A 292 24.75 8.66 -9.88
CA ALA A 292 24.41 9.57 -8.78
C ALA A 292 25.65 10.27 -8.20
N SER A 293 26.77 9.55 -8.10
CA SER A 293 28.05 10.14 -7.67
C SER A 293 28.60 11.16 -8.68
N GLU A 294 28.45 10.89 -9.98
CA GLU A 294 28.83 11.85 -11.03
C GLU A 294 27.97 13.12 -10.97
N VAL A 295 26.65 12.96 -10.80
CA VAL A 295 25.73 14.08 -10.61
C VAL A 295 26.12 14.93 -9.40
N ALA A 296 26.43 14.31 -8.25
CA ALA A 296 26.90 15.04 -7.08
C ALA A 296 28.18 15.85 -7.36
N GLY A 297 29.12 15.28 -8.12
CA GLY A 297 30.35 15.97 -8.54
C GLY A 297 30.08 17.17 -9.47
N SER A 298 29.21 17.00 -10.47
CA SER A 298 28.83 18.11 -11.37
C SER A 298 28.09 19.23 -10.63
N VAL A 299 27.24 18.88 -9.67
CA VAL A 299 26.47 19.84 -8.87
C VAL A 299 27.38 20.62 -7.92
N ASP A 300 28.40 19.99 -7.36
CA ASP A 300 29.44 20.67 -6.56
C ASP A 300 30.25 21.68 -7.41
N GLU A 301 30.53 21.36 -8.68
CA GLU A 301 31.14 22.32 -9.63
C GLU A 301 30.21 23.49 -9.94
N ILE A 302 28.91 23.25 -10.13
CA ILE A 302 27.89 24.30 -10.32
C ILE A 302 27.81 25.22 -9.11
N SER A 303 27.77 24.65 -7.89
CA SER A 303 27.71 25.43 -6.64
C SER A 303 28.93 26.35 -6.49
N ARG A 304 30.13 25.85 -6.77
CA ARG A 304 31.36 26.67 -6.78
C ARG A 304 31.32 27.74 -7.87
N GLY A 305 30.93 27.38 -9.09
CA GLY A 305 30.82 28.34 -10.19
C GLY A 305 29.84 29.48 -9.89
N ALA A 306 28.72 29.17 -9.22
CA ALA A 306 27.77 30.16 -8.77
C ALA A 306 28.34 31.07 -7.67
N ALA A 307 29.09 30.52 -6.71
CA ALA A 307 29.79 31.32 -5.70
C ALA A 307 30.84 32.26 -6.31
N ASP A 308 31.66 31.75 -7.24
CA ASP A 308 32.67 32.54 -7.96
C ASP A 308 32.02 33.65 -8.81
N GLN A 309 30.85 33.37 -9.41
CA GLN A 309 30.07 34.36 -10.15
C GLN A 309 29.55 35.47 -9.23
N SER A 310 29.06 35.14 -8.03
CA SER A 310 28.64 36.14 -7.05
C SER A 310 29.79 37.05 -6.61
N GLU A 311 30.99 36.51 -6.43
CA GLU A 311 32.19 37.31 -6.12
C GLU A 311 32.54 38.24 -7.30
N SER A 312 32.55 37.71 -8.52
CA SER A 312 32.84 38.49 -9.73
C SER A 312 31.84 39.65 -9.93
N LEU A 313 30.56 39.44 -9.60
CA LEU A 313 29.54 40.49 -9.70
C LEU A 313 29.69 41.57 -8.63
N THR A 314 30.25 41.22 -7.46
CA THR A 314 30.64 42.20 -6.46
C THR A 314 31.76 43.09 -7.00
N GLU A 315 32.77 42.51 -7.64
CA GLU A 315 33.85 43.29 -8.29
C GLU A 315 33.32 44.21 -9.40
N VAL A 316 32.36 43.73 -10.22
CA VAL A 316 31.70 44.58 -11.24
C VAL A 316 30.98 45.75 -10.59
N SER A 317 30.29 45.53 -9.47
CA SER A 317 29.57 46.58 -8.75
C SER A 317 30.50 47.63 -8.15
N ASP A 318 31.67 47.21 -7.66
CA ASP A 318 32.73 48.09 -7.18
C ASP A 318 33.30 48.94 -8.34
N GLU A 319 33.59 48.33 -9.50
CA GLU A 319 34.08 49.04 -10.69
C GLU A 319 33.03 50.04 -11.22
N MET A 320 31.74 49.69 -11.17
CA MET A 320 30.66 50.61 -11.53
C MET A 320 30.56 51.79 -10.55
N SER A 321 30.83 51.57 -9.26
CA SER A 321 30.89 52.64 -8.26
C SER A 321 32.04 53.62 -8.55
N ASP A 322 33.19 53.10 -8.94
CA ASP A 322 34.33 53.91 -9.38
C ASP A 322 33.99 54.68 -10.66
N LEU A 323 33.30 54.04 -11.63
CA LEU A 323 32.81 54.71 -12.83
C LEU A 323 31.85 55.86 -12.50
N SER A 324 30.90 55.66 -11.58
CA SER A 324 30.01 56.73 -11.11
C SER A 324 30.78 57.93 -10.54
N ALA A 325 31.85 57.67 -9.77
CA ALA A 325 32.69 58.75 -9.24
C ALA A 325 33.40 59.54 -10.37
N THR A 326 33.85 58.85 -11.43
CA THR A 326 34.45 59.54 -12.59
C THR A 326 33.42 60.32 -13.41
N ILE A 327 32.18 59.83 -13.52
CA ILE A 327 31.06 60.53 -14.16
C ILE A 327 30.75 61.83 -13.42
N GLU A 328 30.70 61.80 -12.08
CA GLU A 328 30.55 63.02 -11.26
C GLU A 328 31.70 64.02 -11.47
N GLU A 329 32.94 63.53 -11.60
CA GLU A 329 34.11 64.37 -11.87
C GLU A 329 34.04 65.02 -13.27
N VAL A 330 33.61 64.27 -14.28
CA VAL A 330 33.37 64.80 -15.64
C VAL A 330 32.27 65.84 -15.62
N ALA A 331 31.13 65.58 -14.95
CA ALA A 331 30.04 66.56 -14.81
C ALA A 331 30.53 67.86 -14.16
N SER A 332 31.29 67.76 -13.06
CA SER A 332 31.85 68.93 -12.39
C SER A 332 32.87 69.69 -13.25
N SER A 333 33.67 68.97 -14.04
CA SER A 333 34.61 69.59 -14.97
C SER A 333 33.88 70.30 -16.12
N SER A 334 32.81 69.70 -16.65
CA SER A 334 31.95 70.29 -17.67
C SER A 334 31.35 71.61 -17.17
N ASP A 335 30.76 71.63 -15.97
CA ASP A 335 30.24 72.87 -15.34
C ASP A 335 31.31 73.97 -15.24
N GLN A 336 32.54 73.62 -14.89
CA GLN A 336 33.65 74.58 -14.82
C GLN A 336 34.05 75.13 -16.19
N VAL A 337 34.02 74.30 -17.24
CA VAL A 337 34.31 74.74 -18.61
C VAL A 337 33.18 75.63 -19.13
N ALA A 338 31.91 75.30 -18.85
CA ALA A 338 30.77 76.15 -19.20
C ALA A 338 30.86 77.54 -18.56
N ASP A 339 31.19 77.64 -17.25
CA ASP A 339 31.41 78.94 -16.59
C ASP A 339 32.57 79.72 -17.24
N ALA A 340 33.68 79.04 -17.56
CA ALA A 340 34.83 79.67 -18.22
C ALA A 340 34.48 80.17 -19.62
N ALA A 341 33.71 79.41 -20.39
CA ALA A 341 33.21 79.79 -21.72
C ALA A 341 32.30 81.02 -21.62
N ALA A 342 31.28 81.00 -20.74
CA ALA A 342 30.38 82.13 -20.53
C ALA A 342 31.11 83.42 -20.13
N ARG A 343 32.11 83.32 -19.26
CA ARG A 343 32.95 84.47 -18.87
C ARG A 343 33.87 84.96 -19.99
N THR A 344 34.26 84.07 -20.91
CA THR A 344 35.05 84.40 -22.10
C THR A 344 34.20 85.15 -23.12
N ALA A 345 32.97 84.69 -23.37
CA ALA A 345 32.00 85.40 -24.21
C ALA A 345 31.73 86.81 -23.66
N GLU A 346 31.47 86.96 -22.35
CA GLU A 346 31.28 88.28 -21.72
C GLU A 346 32.53 89.17 -21.84
N ALA A 347 33.73 88.60 -21.75
CA ALA A 347 34.98 89.34 -21.94
C ALA A 347 35.17 89.79 -23.39
N GLY A 348 34.81 88.94 -24.36
CA GLY A 348 34.77 89.25 -25.79
C GLY A 348 33.84 90.43 -26.07
N ASP A 349 32.59 90.36 -25.60
CA ASP A 349 31.59 91.43 -25.73
C ASP A 349 32.06 92.76 -25.13
N ARG A 350 32.60 92.72 -23.90
CA ARG A 350 33.13 93.94 -23.25
C ARG A 350 34.33 94.51 -24.00
N GLY A 351 35.20 93.65 -24.52
CA GLY A 351 36.33 94.05 -25.36
C GLY A 351 35.86 94.71 -26.65
N GLN A 352 34.90 94.08 -27.34
CA GLN A 352 34.32 94.56 -28.60
C GLN A 352 33.72 95.96 -28.41
N LYS A 353 32.98 96.17 -27.31
CA LYS A 353 32.43 97.47 -26.97
C LYS A 353 33.50 98.53 -26.72
N ALA A 354 34.54 98.19 -25.94
CA ALA A 354 35.63 99.12 -25.66
C ALA A 354 36.42 99.51 -26.93
N ALA A 355 36.61 98.56 -27.85
CA ALA A 355 37.25 98.81 -29.13
C ALA A 355 36.39 99.68 -30.06
N LYS A 356 35.06 99.45 -30.11
CA LYS A 356 34.10 100.32 -30.81
C LYS A 356 34.09 101.75 -30.26
N ASP A 357 34.15 101.91 -28.93
CA ASP A 357 34.27 103.22 -28.30
C ASP A 357 35.59 103.92 -28.69
N ALA A 358 36.69 103.16 -28.84
CA ALA A 358 37.98 103.70 -29.28
C ALA A 358 37.99 104.13 -30.76
N ILE A 359 37.31 103.40 -31.65
CA ILE A 359 37.14 103.80 -33.06
C ILE A 359 36.41 105.14 -33.15
N ASN A 360 35.31 105.30 -32.39
CA ASN A 360 34.56 106.55 -32.35
C ASN A 360 35.44 107.74 -31.85
N GLU A 361 36.30 107.51 -30.85
CA GLU A 361 37.25 108.55 -30.40
C GLU A 361 38.31 108.87 -31.46
N MET A 362 38.74 107.87 -32.26
CA MET A 362 39.65 108.09 -33.39
C MET A 362 38.99 108.92 -34.49
N GLU A 363 37.72 108.68 -34.82
CA GLU A 363 36.95 109.49 -35.77
C GLU A 363 36.84 110.96 -35.32
N ILE A 364 36.59 111.20 -34.01
CA ILE A 364 36.58 112.55 -33.43
C ILE A 364 37.98 113.20 -33.51
N THR A 365 39.03 112.40 -33.30
CA THR A 365 40.42 112.89 -33.39
C THR A 365 40.77 113.26 -34.83
N GLU A 366 40.30 112.50 -35.81
CA GLU A 366 40.47 112.78 -37.24
C GLU A 366 39.78 114.10 -37.64
N GLU A 367 38.55 114.34 -37.18
CA GLU A 367 37.85 115.63 -37.37
C GLU A 367 38.68 116.81 -36.78
N THR A 368 39.28 116.61 -35.60
CA THR A 368 40.14 117.63 -34.96
C THR A 368 41.43 117.88 -35.75
N VAL A 369 41.98 116.85 -36.40
CA VAL A 369 43.16 116.95 -37.27
C VAL A 369 42.81 117.72 -38.55
N GLU A 370 41.65 117.46 -39.15
CA GLU A 370 41.16 118.22 -40.31
C GLU A 370 40.98 119.71 -39.97
N GLU A 371 40.37 120.03 -38.82
CA GLU A 371 40.24 121.41 -38.34
C GLU A 371 41.61 122.10 -38.15
N ALA A 372 42.63 121.36 -37.68
CA ALA A 372 43.98 121.89 -37.54
C ALA A 372 44.64 122.20 -38.89
N VAL A 373 44.44 121.35 -39.91
CA VAL A 373 44.91 121.61 -41.29
C VAL A 373 44.24 122.87 -41.85
N GLU A 374 42.92 123.04 -41.66
CA GLU A 374 42.21 124.25 -42.09
C GLU A 374 42.76 125.51 -41.41
N ALA A 375 43.03 125.44 -40.10
CA ALA A 375 43.60 126.55 -39.34
C ALA A 375 45.02 126.92 -39.83
N ILE A 376 45.86 125.94 -40.18
CA ILE A 376 47.19 126.18 -40.75
C ILE A 376 47.07 126.84 -42.14
N HIS A 377 46.15 126.38 -42.99
CA HIS A 377 45.90 127.02 -44.28
C HIS A 377 45.38 128.46 -44.14
N ALA A 378 44.52 128.73 -43.16
CA ALA A 378 44.10 130.10 -42.87
C ALA A 378 45.29 130.98 -42.45
N LEU A 379 46.19 130.46 -41.61
CA LEU A 379 47.40 131.16 -41.19
C LEU A 379 48.38 131.38 -42.35
N ASP A 380 48.53 130.42 -43.26
CA ASP A 380 49.38 130.56 -44.46
C ASP A 380 48.91 131.72 -45.34
N ASN A 381 47.59 131.85 -45.53
CA ASN A 381 47.00 132.98 -46.25
C ASN A 381 47.32 134.33 -45.56
N GLU A 382 47.13 134.43 -44.25
CA GLU A 382 47.45 135.64 -43.47
C GLU A 382 48.93 136.00 -43.57
N VAL A 383 49.83 135.02 -43.47
CA VAL A 383 51.28 135.22 -43.62
C VAL A 383 51.63 135.69 -45.04
N SER A 384 50.93 135.19 -46.06
CA SER A 384 51.07 135.62 -47.46
C SER A 384 50.61 137.07 -47.69
N GLU A 385 49.57 137.53 -46.98
CA GLU A 385 49.17 138.94 -47.00
C GLU A 385 50.22 139.83 -46.32
N VAL A 386 50.81 139.38 -45.22
CA VAL A 386 51.90 140.11 -44.54
C VAL A 386 53.12 140.23 -45.43
N ASP A 387 53.49 139.16 -46.15
CA ASP A 387 54.59 139.16 -47.13
C ASP A 387 54.43 140.25 -48.20
N GLN A 388 53.24 140.33 -48.82
CA GLN A 388 52.91 141.38 -49.79
C GLN A 388 52.98 142.80 -49.19
N LEU A 389 52.63 142.95 -47.92
CA LEU A 389 52.75 144.22 -47.21
C LEU A 389 54.22 144.59 -46.99
N ILE A 390 55.08 143.63 -46.63
CA ILE A 390 56.53 143.84 -46.49
C ILE A 390 57.16 144.24 -47.83
N ASP A 391 56.83 143.56 -48.92
CA ASP A 391 57.25 143.94 -50.28
C ASP A 391 56.89 145.39 -50.62
N ARG A 392 55.66 145.80 -50.28
CA ARG A 392 55.20 147.17 -50.48
C ARG A 392 55.95 148.17 -49.62
N ILE A 393 56.30 147.82 -48.38
CA ILE A 393 57.11 148.66 -47.50
C ILE A 393 58.52 148.82 -48.07
N THR A 394 59.12 147.74 -48.57
CA THR A 394 60.43 147.77 -49.25
C THR A 394 60.40 148.67 -50.49
N GLU A 395 59.37 148.55 -51.33
CA GLU A 395 59.18 149.43 -52.50
C GLU A 395 59.07 150.90 -52.09
N ILE A 396 58.29 151.20 -51.03
CA ILE A 396 58.14 152.57 -50.50
C ILE A 396 59.48 153.08 -49.94
N ALA A 397 60.23 152.26 -49.22
CA ALA A 397 61.54 152.61 -48.67
C ALA A 397 62.53 152.93 -49.79
N GLU A 398 62.57 152.12 -50.85
CA GLU A 398 63.41 152.37 -52.03
C GLU A 398 63.00 153.65 -52.78
N GLN A 399 61.70 153.87 -53.00
CA GLN A 399 61.21 155.11 -53.60
C GLN A 399 61.56 156.32 -52.74
N THR A 400 61.43 156.21 -51.41
CA THR A 400 61.76 157.28 -50.46
C THR A 400 63.26 157.54 -50.44
N ASN A 401 64.09 156.50 -50.54
CA ASN A 401 65.54 156.61 -50.67
C ASN A 401 65.95 157.32 -51.97
N ILE A 402 65.32 156.99 -53.10
CA ILE A 402 65.54 157.66 -54.40
C ILE A 402 65.07 159.13 -54.36
N LEU A 403 63.93 159.41 -53.73
CA LEU A 403 63.43 160.78 -53.54
C LEU A 403 64.36 161.60 -52.65
N ALA A 404 64.84 161.02 -51.55
CA ALA A 404 65.80 161.62 -50.65
C ALA A 404 67.16 161.86 -51.34
N LEU A 405 67.63 160.91 -52.15
CA LEU A 405 68.84 161.06 -52.96
C LEU A 405 68.70 162.19 -53.99
N ASN A 406 67.57 162.26 -54.70
CA ASN A 406 67.29 163.34 -55.65
C ASN A 406 67.19 164.71 -54.95
N ALA A 407 66.58 164.76 -53.76
CA ALA A 407 66.49 165.97 -52.95
C ALA A 407 67.87 166.43 -52.42
N ASN A 408 68.71 165.48 -51.99
CA ASN A 408 70.09 165.74 -51.57
C ASN A 408 70.93 166.28 -52.76
N ILE A 409 70.80 165.68 -53.94
CA ILE A 409 71.46 166.17 -55.18
C ILE A 409 71.01 167.59 -55.55
N GLU A 410 69.71 167.91 -55.47
CA GLU A 410 69.19 169.24 -55.81
C GLU A 410 69.57 170.31 -54.76
N ALA A 411 69.64 169.92 -53.48
CA ALA A 411 70.15 170.74 -52.39
C ALA A 411 71.64 171.10 -52.59
N ALA A 412 72.45 170.16 -53.08
CA ALA A 412 73.85 170.38 -53.44
C ALA A 412 74.05 171.25 -54.70
N ARG A 413 73.04 171.34 -55.58
CA ARG A 413 73.08 172.08 -56.86
C ARG A 413 72.67 173.55 -56.74
N SER A 414 71.83 173.88 -55.77
CA SER A 414 71.35 175.24 -55.52
C SER A 414 72.44 176.09 -54.84
N ALA A 415 73.02 177.06 -55.54
CA ALA A 415 74.11 177.90 -55.01
C ALA A 415 73.61 178.92 -53.95
N GLY A 416 73.60 178.55 -52.66
CA GLY A 416 73.34 179.45 -51.53
C GLY A 416 73.17 178.76 -50.17
N GLU A 417 73.32 179.50 -49.05
CA GLU A 417 73.24 178.96 -47.66
C GLU A 417 71.94 178.22 -47.31
N ALA A 418 70.85 178.44 -48.06
CA ALA A 418 69.57 177.75 -47.88
C ALA A 418 69.58 176.26 -48.34
N GLY A 419 70.48 175.87 -49.25
CA GLY A 419 70.58 174.47 -49.74
C GLY A 419 71.11 173.49 -48.67
N LYS A 420 72.00 173.95 -47.80
CA LYS A 420 72.63 173.12 -46.74
C LYS A 420 71.66 172.59 -45.68
N GLY A 421 70.58 173.33 -45.39
CA GLY A 421 69.55 172.88 -44.44
C GLY A 421 68.67 171.76 -45.00
N PHE A 422 68.38 171.81 -46.30
CA PHE A 422 67.63 170.76 -47.01
C PHE A 422 68.47 169.51 -47.25
N GLU A 423 69.78 169.66 -47.46
CA GLU A 423 70.74 168.55 -47.58
C GLU A 423 70.74 167.66 -46.33
N VAL A 424 70.82 168.25 -45.13
CA VAL A 424 70.79 167.50 -43.85
C VAL A 424 69.47 166.72 -43.68
N VAL A 425 68.34 167.33 -44.01
CA VAL A 425 67.03 166.66 -43.92
C VAL A 425 66.91 165.52 -44.94
N ALA A 426 67.42 165.72 -46.15
CA ALA A 426 67.42 164.69 -47.18
C ALA A 426 68.35 163.51 -46.82
N GLU A 427 69.49 163.77 -46.18
CA GLU A 427 70.40 162.73 -45.67
C GLU A 427 69.78 161.95 -44.49
N GLU A 428 69.04 162.61 -43.60
CA GLU A 428 68.28 161.96 -42.52
C GLU A 428 67.13 161.08 -43.06
N ILE A 429 66.37 161.56 -44.05
CA ILE A 429 65.31 160.76 -44.70
C ILE A 429 65.92 159.56 -45.43
N LYS A 430 67.08 159.73 -46.07
CA LYS A 430 67.80 158.63 -46.72
C LYS A 430 68.22 157.57 -45.70
N ALA A 431 68.85 157.98 -44.60
CA ALA A 431 69.25 157.07 -43.52
C ALA A 431 68.05 156.34 -42.91
N LEU A 432 66.93 157.04 -42.68
CA LEU A 432 65.70 156.42 -42.18
C LEU A 432 65.08 155.45 -43.20
N SER A 433 65.18 155.74 -44.50
CA SER A 433 64.70 154.84 -45.56
C SER A 433 65.58 153.58 -45.67
N ASP A 434 66.90 153.72 -45.51
CA ASP A 434 67.82 152.59 -45.42
C ASP A 434 67.50 151.73 -44.18
N GLU A 435 67.20 152.34 -43.03
CA GLU A 435 66.80 151.62 -41.81
C GLU A 435 65.43 150.90 -41.96
N VAL A 436 64.45 151.52 -42.63
CA VAL A 436 63.16 150.88 -42.93
C VAL A 436 63.36 149.71 -43.90
N LYS A 437 64.25 149.84 -44.88
CA LYS A 437 64.61 148.76 -45.80
C LYS A 437 65.25 147.59 -45.05
N ASP A 438 66.27 147.86 -44.22
CA ASP A 438 66.92 146.83 -43.40
C ASP A 438 65.92 146.13 -42.44
N ALA A 439 64.97 146.88 -41.88
CA ALA A 439 63.91 146.34 -41.04
C ALA A 439 62.90 145.48 -41.83
N ALA A 440 62.56 145.87 -43.05
CA ALA A 440 61.69 145.10 -43.95
C ALA A 440 62.37 143.79 -44.40
N GLU A 441 63.65 143.82 -44.77
CA GLU A 441 64.45 142.62 -45.08
C GLU A 441 64.53 141.66 -43.88
N THR A 442 64.64 142.21 -42.66
CA THR A 442 64.59 141.40 -41.43
C THR A 442 63.21 140.77 -41.20
N ALA A 443 62.13 141.48 -41.53
CA ALA A 443 60.77 140.97 -41.43
C ALA A 443 60.50 139.88 -42.47
N GLU A 444 60.95 140.07 -43.72
CA GLU A 444 60.90 139.07 -44.80
C GLU A 444 61.57 137.76 -44.37
N SER A 445 62.81 137.83 -43.84
CA SER A 445 63.51 136.64 -43.33
C SER A 445 62.75 135.92 -42.20
N ARG A 446 61.99 136.65 -41.37
CA ARG A 446 61.14 136.05 -40.33
C ARG A 446 59.89 135.42 -40.91
N ILE A 447 59.27 136.03 -41.92
CA ILE A 447 58.11 135.48 -42.63
C ILE A 447 58.50 134.18 -43.33
N ASP A 448 59.64 134.13 -43.99
CA ASP A 448 60.18 132.89 -44.57
C ASP A 448 60.44 131.80 -43.53
N ALA A 449 60.88 132.17 -42.33
CA ALA A 449 61.04 131.23 -41.23
C ALA A 449 59.71 130.72 -40.66
N ILE A 450 58.66 131.55 -40.67
CA ILE A 450 57.31 131.17 -40.27
C ILE A 450 56.70 130.23 -41.33
N ARG A 451 56.79 130.57 -42.63
CA ARG A 451 56.34 129.71 -43.73
C ARG A 451 56.95 128.31 -43.66
N ARG A 452 58.28 128.21 -43.54
CA ARG A 452 58.95 126.90 -43.38
C ARG A 452 58.46 126.09 -42.18
N ARG A 453 58.12 126.76 -41.07
CA ARG A 453 57.55 126.09 -39.89
C ARG A 453 56.10 125.67 -40.10
N MET A 454 55.32 126.42 -40.87
CA MET A 454 53.96 126.03 -41.24
C MET A 454 54.00 124.81 -42.15
N ASP A 455 54.87 124.81 -43.18
CA ASP A 455 55.07 123.63 -44.06
C ASP A 455 55.44 122.38 -43.26
N GLU A 456 56.37 122.52 -42.30
CA GLU A 456 56.76 121.44 -41.40
C GLU A 456 55.58 120.98 -40.52
N SER A 457 54.78 121.91 -39.99
CA SER A 457 53.60 121.59 -39.18
C SER A 457 52.51 120.90 -40.00
N THR A 458 52.26 121.33 -41.25
CA THR A 458 51.32 120.66 -42.15
C THR A 458 51.74 119.22 -42.40
N ALA A 459 53.02 118.99 -42.70
CA ALA A 459 53.54 117.64 -42.92
C ALA A 459 53.41 116.74 -41.68
N GLU A 460 53.65 117.30 -40.47
CA GLU A 460 53.43 116.57 -39.22
C GLU A 460 51.95 116.21 -38.99
N VAL A 461 51.03 117.13 -39.30
CA VAL A 461 49.58 116.92 -39.15
C VAL A 461 49.05 115.91 -40.16
N GLU A 462 49.47 115.99 -41.43
CA GLU A 462 49.15 114.99 -42.46
C GLU A 462 49.65 113.59 -42.05
N SER A 463 50.89 113.49 -41.56
CA SER A 463 51.44 112.22 -41.05
C SER A 463 50.69 111.72 -39.81
N THR A 464 50.12 112.61 -39.01
CA THR A 464 49.28 112.23 -37.86
C THR A 464 47.94 111.68 -38.33
N SER A 465 47.33 112.28 -39.37
CA SER A 465 46.10 111.77 -40.00
C SER A 465 46.29 110.34 -40.52
N GLU A 466 47.37 110.08 -41.27
CA GLU A 466 47.69 108.74 -41.78
C GLU A 466 47.88 107.71 -40.64
N GLN A 467 48.45 108.13 -39.50
CA GLN A 467 48.61 107.25 -38.34
C GLN A 467 47.30 106.94 -37.63
N ILE A 468 46.34 107.87 -37.63
CA ILE A 468 45.01 107.65 -37.03
C ILE A 468 44.20 106.67 -37.88
N ASP A 469 44.22 106.81 -39.21
CA ASP A 469 43.55 105.89 -40.14
C ASP A 469 44.09 104.44 -40.02
N ASP A 470 45.42 104.28 -39.98
CA ASP A 470 46.05 102.98 -39.76
C ASP A 470 45.75 102.42 -38.36
N ALA A 471 45.65 103.27 -37.34
CA ALA A 471 45.24 102.85 -36.00
C ALA A 471 43.77 102.38 -35.97
N ALA A 472 42.86 103.10 -36.63
CA ALA A 472 41.44 102.75 -36.72
C ALA A 472 41.26 101.39 -37.40
N THR A 473 41.92 101.17 -38.55
CA THR A 473 41.90 99.89 -39.27
C THR A 473 42.36 98.71 -38.39
N ARG A 474 43.38 98.92 -37.55
CA ARG A 474 43.87 97.88 -36.63
C ARG A 474 42.92 97.61 -35.47
N VAL A 475 42.23 98.63 -34.97
CA VAL A 475 41.22 98.45 -33.93
C VAL A 475 39.97 97.77 -34.48
N GLU A 476 39.57 98.07 -35.71
CA GLU A 476 38.51 97.33 -36.42
C GLU A 476 38.83 95.84 -36.54
N ALA A 477 40.05 95.48 -36.96
CA ALA A 477 40.47 94.09 -36.99
C ALA A 477 40.40 93.42 -35.60
N ALA A 478 40.72 94.16 -34.53
CA ALA A 478 40.60 93.66 -33.17
C ALA A 478 39.13 93.48 -32.73
N VAL A 479 38.19 94.31 -33.23
CA VAL A 479 36.74 94.13 -33.02
C VAL A 479 36.28 92.80 -33.62
N ASP A 480 36.68 92.52 -34.86
CA ASP A 480 36.34 91.27 -35.55
C ASP A 480 36.91 90.04 -34.82
N ASP A 481 38.17 90.11 -34.37
CA ASP A 481 38.81 89.03 -33.59
C ASP A 481 38.08 88.78 -32.25
N LEU A 482 37.60 89.84 -31.58
CA LEU A 482 36.88 89.73 -30.31
C LEU A 482 35.47 89.15 -30.48
N GLU A 483 34.79 89.48 -31.58
CA GLU A 483 33.52 88.85 -31.97
C GLU A 483 33.72 87.36 -32.23
N HIS A 484 34.76 87.00 -32.97
CA HIS A 484 35.09 85.59 -33.22
C HIS A 484 35.42 84.82 -31.93
N ILE A 485 36.08 85.45 -30.95
CA ILE A 485 36.33 84.84 -29.63
C ILE A 485 35.03 84.58 -28.87
N ALA A 486 34.07 85.51 -28.95
CA ALA A 486 32.77 85.33 -28.31
C ALA A 486 31.99 84.17 -28.95
N ASP A 487 31.97 84.10 -30.29
CA ASP A 487 31.32 83.00 -31.02
C ASP A 487 31.95 81.63 -30.67
N LEU A 488 33.28 81.53 -30.61
CA LEU A 488 33.98 80.30 -30.21
C LEU A 488 33.68 79.90 -28.76
N ALA A 489 33.47 80.88 -27.88
CA ALA A 489 33.10 80.62 -26.50
C ALA A 489 31.66 80.08 -26.39
N ASP A 490 30.73 80.62 -27.17
CA ASP A 490 29.37 80.10 -27.26
C ASP A 490 29.34 78.67 -27.84
N GLU A 491 30.10 78.39 -28.90
CA GLU A 491 30.24 77.03 -29.46
C GLU A 491 30.84 76.05 -28.44
N THR A 492 31.81 76.51 -27.64
CA THR A 492 32.37 75.70 -26.54
C THR A 492 31.31 75.39 -25.48
N ASN A 493 30.48 76.37 -25.12
CA ASN A 493 29.40 76.19 -24.15
C ASN A 493 28.33 75.21 -24.66
N ASP A 494 28.00 75.24 -25.94
CA ASP A 494 27.07 74.28 -26.56
C ASP A 494 27.65 72.86 -26.55
N GLY A 495 28.93 72.69 -26.91
CA GLY A 495 29.60 71.38 -26.84
C GLY A 495 29.67 70.82 -25.41
N VAL A 496 29.80 71.67 -24.39
CA VAL A 496 29.78 71.25 -22.98
C VAL A 496 28.40 70.81 -22.51
N GLN A 497 27.33 71.44 -23.02
CA GLN A 497 25.95 70.98 -22.75
C GLN A 497 25.72 69.58 -23.32
N GLU A 498 26.19 69.30 -24.54
CA GLU A 498 26.11 67.97 -25.14
C GLU A 498 26.89 66.93 -24.33
N ILE A 499 28.08 67.27 -23.82
CA ILE A 499 28.82 66.41 -22.89
C ILE A 499 28.01 66.14 -21.62
N SER A 500 27.32 67.15 -21.09
CA SER A 500 26.51 67.00 -19.87
C SER A 500 25.34 66.04 -20.08
N ASP A 501 24.63 66.16 -21.20
CA ASP A 501 23.54 65.24 -21.57
C ASP A 501 24.02 63.78 -21.66
N VAL A 502 25.16 63.54 -22.33
CA VAL A 502 25.77 62.19 -22.41
C VAL A 502 26.23 61.69 -21.06
N THR A 503 26.74 62.57 -20.20
CA THR A 503 27.18 62.22 -18.84
C THR A 503 26.00 61.77 -17.98
N GLU A 504 24.83 62.39 -18.12
CA GLU A 504 23.58 61.96 -17.45
C GLU A 504 23.11 60.59 -17.96
N GLU A 505 23.17 60.34 -19.27
CA GLU A 505 22.84 59.02 -19.85
C GLU A 505 23.80 57.91 -19.37
N GLN A 506 25.09 58.22 -19.24
CA GLN A 506 26.09 57.31 -18.69
C GLN A 506 25.82 56.98 -17.21
N ALA A 507 25.41 57.98 -16.42
CA ALA A 507 25.04 57.76 -15.02
C ALA A 507 23.85 56.78 -14.92
N ALA A 508 22.79 57.01 -15.70
CA ALA A 508 21.63 56.13 -15.73
C ALA A 508 21.97 54.70 -16.18
N SER A 509 22.84 54.57 -17.19
CA SER A 509 23.30 53.26 -17.68
C SER A 509 24.14 52.52 -16.63
N THR A 510 24.94 53.24 -15.85
CA THR A 510 25.75 52.66 -14.77
C THR A 510 24.86 52.13 -13.64
N GLU A 511 23.81 52.86 -13.26
CA GLU A 511 22.80 52.38 -12.30
C GLU A 511 22.07 51.12 -12.80
N GLU A 512 21.75 51.04 -14.09
CA GLU A 512 21.14 49.85 -14.70
C GLU A 512 22.08 48.64 -14.64
N VAL A 513 23.38 48.83 -14.92
CA VAL A 513 24.38 47.75 -14.82
C VAL A 513 24.52 47.24 -13.39
N VAL A 514 24.54 48.13 -12.39
CA VAL A 514 24.57 47.72 -10.98
C VAL A 514 23.32 46.91 -10.62
N SER A 515 22.14 47.36 -11.04
CA SER A 515 20.89 46.61 -10.79
C SER A 515 20.91 45.22 -11.45
N MET A 516 21.45 45.11 -12.66
CA MET A 516 21.60 43.82 -13.34
C MET A 516 22.61 42.92 -12.61
N ALA A 517 23.71 43.48 -12.12
CA ALA A 517 24.70 42.72 -11.37
C ALA A 517 24.11 42.16 -10.06
N ASP A 518 23.34 42.98 -9.32
CA ASP A 518 22.62 42.56 -8.11
C ASP A 518 21.62 41.44 -8.39
N GLU A 519 20.87 41.52 -9.50
CA GLU A 519 19.90 40.48 -9.88
C GLU A 519 20.61 39.15 -10.21
N VAL A 520 21.71 39.19 -10.96
CA VAL A 520 22.48 37.99 -11.27
C VAL A 520 23.15 37.41 -10.02
N ALA A 521 23.61 38.25 -9.08
CA ALA A 521 24.19 37.79 -7.83
C ALA A 521 23.16 37.04 -6.98
N ALA A 522 21.93 37.54 -6.91
CA ALA A 522 20.83 36.86 -6.24
C ALA A 522 20.50 35.50 -6.90
N ILE A 523 20.50 35.43 -8.23
CA ILE A 523 20.31 34.18 -8.97
C ILE A 523 21.46 33.19 -8.70
N SER A 524 22.69 33.67 -8.60
CA SER A 524 23.85 32.85 -8.26
C SER A 524 23.74 32.27 -6.84
N GLU A 525 23.31 33.05 -5.85
CA GLU A 525 23.03 32.54 -4.50
C GLU A 525 21.93 31.46 -4.49
N GLU A 526 20.85 31.68 -5.25
CA GLU A 526 19.78 30.69 -5.40
C GLU A 526 20.28 29.41 -6.08
N THR A 527 21.07 29.55 -7.15
CA THR A 527 21.67 28.42 -7.88
C THR A 527 22.58 27.58 -6.97
N ALA A 528 23.39 28.23 -6.13
CA ALA A 528 24.21 27.53 -5.15
C ALA A 528 23.36 26.75 -4.13
N SER A 529 22.27 27.36 -3.63
CA SER A 529 21.35 26.70 -2.70
C SER A 529 20.57 25.54 -3.33
N GLU A 530 20.17 25.67 -4.60
CA GLU A 530 19.53 24.59 -5.34
C GLU A 530 20.51 23.45 -5.61
N ALA A 531 21.75 23.77 -5.97
CA ALA A 531 22.82 22.80 -6.12
C ALA A 531 23.03 21.99 -4.83
N ASP A 532 23.11 22.63 -3.67
CA ASP A 532 23.20 21.93 -2.37
C ASP A 532 22.04 20.94 -2.15
N THR A 533 20.82 21.32 -2.57
CA THR A 533 19.63 20.47 -2.46
C THR A 533 19.71 19.24 -3.39
N VAL A 534 20.17 19.44 -4.63
CA VAL A 534 20.34 18.33 -5.59
C VAL A 534 21.47 17.40 -5.15
N ALA A 535 22.57 17.94 -4.63
CA ALA A 535 23.67 17.14 -4.09
C ALA A 535 23.19 16.24 -2.93
N ALA A 536 22.41 16.79 -2.00
CA ALA A 536 21.82 16.02 -0.91
C ALA A 536 20.88 14.91 -1.43
N ALA A 537 20.08 15.18 -2.46
CA ALA A 537 19.22 14.18 -3.08
C ALA A 537 20.01 13.07 -3.77
N ALA A 538 21.13 13.40 -4.43
CA ALA A 538 22.03 12.42 -5.03
C ALA A 538 22.69 11.51 -3.98
N GLU A 539 23.12 12.07 -2.84
CA GLU A 539 23.64 11.29 -1.70
C GLU A 539 22.58 10.36 -1.08
N GLU A 540 21.34 10.84 -0.94
CA GLU A 540 20.21 10.02 -0.45
C GLU A 540 19.88 8.89 -1.44
N GLN A 541 19.99 9.16 -2.75
CA GLN A 541 19.81 8.16 -3.79
C GLN A 541 20.86 7.05 -3.71
N THR A 542 22.15 7.39 -3.53
CA THR A 542 23.22 6.39 -3.31
C THR A 542 22.96 5.53 -2.07
N THR A 543 22.45 6.15 -0.99
CA THR A 543 22.07 5.42 0.23
C THR A 543 20.92 4.45 -0.04
N SER A 544 19.87 4.90 -0.72
CA SER A 544 18.71 4.07 -1.09
C SER A 544 19.10 2.90 -2.00
N LEU A 545 20.03 3.12 -2.94
CA LEU A 545 20.54 2.07 -3.83
C LEU A 545 21.34 1.01 -3.08
N THR A 546 22.03 1.39 -1.99
CA THR A 546 22.70 0.42 -1.11
C THR A 546 21.66 -0.52 -0.47
N GLU A 547 20.53 0.01 0.01
CA GLU A 547 19.44 -0.81 0.57
C GLU A 547 18.76 -1.72 -0.48
N VAL A 548 18.61 -1.23 -1.71
CA VAL A 548 18.11 -2.02 -2.84
C VAL A 548 19.07 -3.17 -3.15
N SER A 549 20.37 -2.89 -3.27
CA SER A 549 21.39 -3.91 -3.52
C SER A 549 21.42 -4.97 -2.42
N GLU A 550 21.30 -4.59 -1.15
CA GLU A 550 21.17 -5.54 -0.03
C GLU A 550 19.91 -6.41 -0.15
N SER A 551 18.77 -5.81 -0.52
CA SER A 551 17.49 -6.52 -0.69
C SER A 551 17.53 -7.51 -1.85
N VAL A 552 18.12 -7.10 -2.98
CA VAL A 552 18.31 -7.93 -4.18
C VAL A 552 19.31 -9.06 -3.92
N SER A 553 20.40 -8.79 -3.21
CA SER A 553 21.34 -9.83 -2.77
C SER A 553 20.64 -10.87 -1.88
N SER A 554 19.78 -10.44 -0.95
CA SER A 554 18.98 -11.36 -0.14
C SER A 554 18.00 -12.20 -0.97
N LEU A 555 17.43 -11.64 -2.04
CA LEU A 555 16.55 -12.36 -2.95
C LEU A 555 17.33 -13.42 -3.75
N SER A 556 18.50 -13.07 -4.26
CA SER A 556 19.43 -13.99 -4.93
C SER A 556 19.83 -15.15 -4.00
N ASP A 557 20.20 -14.87 -2.75
CA ASP A 557 20.52 -15.89 -1.75
C ASP A 557 19.34 -16.85 -1.49
N ARG A 558 18.11 -16.31 -1.44
CA ARG A 558 16.89 -17.13 -1.25
C ARG A 558 16.59 -17.99 -2.47
N ALA A 559 16.80 -17.47 -3.67
CA ALA A 559 16.62 -18.21 -4.92
C ALA A 559 17.65 -19.33 -5.05
N ASN A 560 18.92 -19.06 -4.77
CA ASN A 560 19.99 -20.06 -4.72
C ASN A 560 19.68 -21.15 -3.70
N ARG A 561 19.25 -20.78 -2.49
CA ARG A 561 18.85 -21.75 -1.46
C ARG A 561 17.62 -22.58 -1.86
N LEU A 562 16.66 -21.98 -2.57
CA LEU A 562 15.53 -22.73 -3.12
C LEU A 562 16.02 -23.74 -4.16
N SER A 563 16.92 -23.34 -5.06
CA SER A 563 17.55 -24.23 -6.04
C SER A 563 18.27 -25.41 -5.36
N GLU A 564 19.10 -25.16 -4.33
CA GLU A 564 19.76 -26.20 -3.53
C GLU A 564 18.77 -27.17 -2.84
N MET A 565 17.66 -26.66 -2.31
CA MET A 565 16.63 -27.51 -1.69
C MET A 565 15.88 -28.35 -2.72
N LEU A 566 15.73 -27.82 -3.93
CA LEU A 566 15.13 -28.53 -5.04
C LEU A 566 16.06 -29.66 -5.49
N GLU A 567 17.37 -29.43 -5.67
CA GLU A 567 18.36 -30.43 -6.11
C GLU A 567 18.36 -31.76 -5.31
N GLN A 568 17.74 -31.82 -4.13
CA GLN A 568 17.52 -33.06 -3.37
C GLN A 568 16.52 -34.04 -4.02
N PHE A 569 15.70 -33.62 -4.97
CA PHE A 569 14.73 -34.47 -5.66
C PHE A 569 15.24 -34.91 -7.03
N ASP A 570 15.22 -36.22 -7.29
CA ASP A 570 15.56 -36.78 -8.60
C ASP A 570 14.34 -36.71 -9.53
N THR A 571 14.47 -36.03 -10.68
CA THR A 571 13.41 -35.88 -11.68
C THR A 571 13.92 -36.15 -13.09
N ASP A 572 13.11 -36.79 -13.94
CA ASP A 572 13.44 -37.05 -15.35
C ASP A 572 13.09 -35.88 -16.30
N VAL A 573 12.42 -34.85 -15.78
CA VAL A 573 12.05 -33.66 -16.55
C VAL A 573 13.27 -32.74 -16.63
N GLU A 574 13.91 -32.67 -17.79
CA GLU A 574 14.85 -31.59 -18.07
C GLU A 574 14.10 -30.27 -17.96
N ALA A 575 14.52 -29.40 -17.04
CA ALA A 575 14.05 -28.03 -16.95
C ALA A 575 14.27 -27.39 -18.32
N THR A 576 13.19 -27.27 -19.10
CA THR A 576 13.26 -26.62 -20.40
C THR A 576 13.49 -25.15 -20.07
N PRO A 577 14.62 -24.53 -20.46
CA PRO A 577 14.81 -23.12 -20.21
C PRO A 577 13.63 -22.41 -20.85
N ALA A 578 12.90 -21.61 -20.06
CA ALA A 578 11.89 -20.74 -20.61
C ALA A 578 12.56 -19.97 -21.75
N GLU A 579 12.05 -20.14 -22.97
CA GLU A 579 12.47 -19.34 -24.11
C GLU A 579 12.23 -17.90 -23.69
N ALA A 580 13.30 -17.21 -23.30
CA ALA A 580 13.28 -15.80 -23.02
C ALA A 580 12.77 -15.13 -24.30
N GLU A 581 11.51 -14.68 -24.27
CA GLU A 581 11.00 -13.68 -25.18
C GLU A 581 11.89 -12.45 -25.03
N ARG A 582 12.98 -12.43 -25.80
CA ARG A 582 13.82 -11.25 -26.02
C ARG A 582 13.01 -10.28 -26.87
N ASP A 583 12.02 -9.66 -26.25
CA ASP A 583 11.46 -8.40 -26.74
C ASP A 583 12.13 -7.26 -25.94
N SER A 584 13.44 -7.12 -26.17
CA SER A 584 14.12 -5.86 -25.89
C SER A 584 13.92 -4.99 -27.13
N PRO A 585 13.23 -3.85 -27.05
CA PRO A 585 13.29 -2.89 -28.14
C PRO A 585 14.72 -2.39 -28.21
N THR A 586 15.44 -2.77 -29.26
CA THR A 586 16.66 -2.08 -29.67
C THR A 586 16.35 -0.58 -29.74
N PRO A 587 17.03 0.28 -28.98
CA PRO A 587 16.95 1.71 -29.22
C PRO A 587 17.53 1.95 -30.61
N ASP A 588 16.78 2.62 -31.47
CA ASP A 588 17.30 3.15 -32.72
C ASP A 588 18.59 3.94 -32.43
N PRO A 589 19.68 3.72 -33.18
CA PRO A 589 20.83 4.61 -33.09
C PRO A 589 20.41 5.98 -33.63
N GLN A 590 20.24 6.95 -32.73
CA GLN A 590 20.15 8.36 -33.13
C GLN A 590 21.40 8.70 -33.96
N PRO A 591 21.25 9.37 -35.11
CA PRO A 591 22.41 9.87 -35.83
C PRO A 591 23.09 10.93 -34.98
N ALA A 592 24.37 10.71 -34.69
CA ALA A 592 25.25 11.68 -34.07
C ALA A 592 25.21 12.99 -34.87
N ASN A 593 24.88 14.09 -34.18
CA ASN A 593 25.23 15.44 -34.63
C ASN A 593 26.76 15.53 -34.74
N PRO A 594 27.33 15.91 -35.89
CA PRO A 594 28.69 16.40 -35.95
C PRO A 594 28.60 17.90 -36.20
N ASP A 595 28.41 18.69 -35.13
CA ASP A 595 28.79 20.09 -35.23
C ASP A 595 29.11 20.69 -33.86
N SER A 596 30.40 20.81 -33.58
CA SER A 596 30.98 21.88 -32.74
C SER A 596 32.48 21.64 -32.58
N SER A 597 33.22 21.90 -33.66
CA SER A 597 34.60 22.37 -33.55
C SER A 597 35.13 22.80 -34.92
N ASP A 598 35.08 24.10 -35.22
CA ASP A 598 36.21 24.75 -35.88
C ASP A 598 36.28 26.23 -35.45
N PRO A 599 37.42 26.69 -34.90
CA PRO A 599 37.66 28.10 -34.61
C PRO A 599 38.34 28.79 -35.81
N GLY A 600 37.98 30.04 -36.09
CA GLY A 600 38.89 30.96 -36.79
C GLY A 600 38.30 31.88 -37.86
N ALA A 601 38.22 33.15 -37.48
CA ALA A 601 38.77 34.33 -38.18
C ALA A 601 38.47 34.59 -39.68
N GLY A 602 38.01 35.82 -39.95
CA GLY A 602 38.12 36.51 -41.24
C GLY A 602 36.84 37.29 -41.59
N ASP A 603 36.65 38.52 -41.10
CA ASP A 603 37.08 39.78 -41.72
C ASP A 603 36.10 40.34 -42.79
N TYR A 604 35.97 41.67 -42.80
CA TYR A 604 35.32 42.59 -43.75
C TYR A 604 33.82 42.99 -43.63
N SER A 605 33.65 44.13 -42.92
CA SER A 605 33.11 45.44 -43.35
C SER A 605 31.61 45.66 -43.72
N PRO A 606 31.06 46.86 -43.42
CA PRO A 606 29.61 47.14 -43.42
C PRO A 606 29.11 47.80 -44.72
N PRO A 607 27.78 47.93 -44.90
CA PRO A 607 27.15 49.09 -45.49
C PRO A 607 26.34 49.81 -44.39
N GLY A 608 26.49 51.11 -44.16
CA GLY A 608 26.25 52.17 -45.14
C GLY A 608 24.95 52.86 -44.74
N GLU A 609 25.06 54.11 -44.30
CA GLU A 609 23.99 55.07 -44.04
C GLU A 609 22.99 55.15 -45.21
N VAL A 610 21.71 55.48 -44.95
CA VAL A 610 21.04 56.79 -45.19
C VAL A 610 19.51 56.58 -45.14
N GLU A 611 18.82 57.53 -44.51
CA GLU A 611 17.48 58.11 -44.82
C GLU A 611 16.46 58.07 -43.67
N SER A 612 16.47 59.18 -42.92
CA SER A 612 15.33 60.10 -42.68
C SER A 612 13.89 59.57 -42.79
N ASP A 613 13.16 59.73 -41.68
CA ASP A 613 11.85 60.39 -41.62
C ASP A 613 11.68 61.12 -40.28
#